data_AF-A0A3N0IZW2-F1
#
_entry.id   AF-A0A3N0IZW2-F1
#
_cell.length_a   1.000
_cell.length_b   1.000
_cell.length_c   1.000
_cell.angle_alpha   90.00
_cell.angle_beta   90.00
_cell.angle_gamma   90.00
#
_symmetry.space_group_name_H-M   'P 1'
#
loop_
_entity.id
_entity.type
_entity.pdbx_description
1 polymer ?
#
loop_
_entity_poly.entity_id
_entity_poly.type
_entity_poly.pdbx_seq_one_letter_code
_entity_poly.pdbx_strand_id
1 'polypeptide(L)'
;MTRASEPRAVRHVELMCEADSHQMQAARLINPAFRIADRNDIDTLCALRCAQSLEYWGMDSSFDSHAFRTATEAYLEENLGTRILFGMIEQGSEVVSISGLEMNDRLPAIGGQGGGGFYAERGATIVSCYTPKEHRGHGYMGQMLDIWMSLATLFNVDALYLESHNPSMQRMAESGGYHQVSSKYKLSLEGGISYAQTLGTSERIELDARS
;
A
#
# COMPACT_ATOMS: atom_id res chain seq x y z
N MET A 1 11.57 -37.23 -12.12
CA MET A 1 12.54 -36.31 -11.48
C MET A 1 12.17 -34.90 -11.89
N THR A 2 11.38 -34.23 -11.07
CA THR A 2 10.93 -32.85 -11.30
C THR A 2 12.03 -31.94 -10.76
N ARG A 3 12.61 -31.10 -11.62
CA ARG A 3 13.61 -30.09 -11.23
C ARG A 3 13.00 -29.20 -10.16
N ALA A 4 13.59 -29.19 -8.97
CA ALA A 4 13.31 -28.16 -7.98
C ALA A 4 13.75 -26.82 -8.60
N SER A 5 12.80 -25.91 -8.74
CA SER A 5 13.05 -24.52 -9.11
C SER A 5 13.98 -23.92 -8.07
N GLU A 6 15.12 -23.37 -8.50
CA GLU A 6 16.06 -22.69 -7.60
C GLU A 6 15.34 -21.56 -6.83
N PRO A 7 15.68 -21.33 -5.55
CA PRO A 7 15.14 -20.21 -4.79
C PRO A 7 15.56 -18.91 -5.49
N ARG A 8 14.56 -18.23 -6.07
CA ARG A 8 14.74 -16.93 -6.71
C ARG A 8 15.18 -15.96 -5.61
N ALA A 9 16.48 -15.65 -5.58
CA ALA A 9 17.03 -14.68 -4.63
C ALA A 9 16.18 -13.41 -4.67
N VAL A 10 15.78 -12.93 -3.49
CA VAL A 10 15.09 -11.65 -3.30
C VAL A 10 16.03 -10.56 -3.80
N ARG A 11 15.97 -10.27 -5.10
CA ARG A 11 16.56 -9.07 -5.66
C ARG A 11 15.83 -7.94 -4.94
N HIS A 12 16.54 -7.22 -4.07
CA HIS A 12 16.12 -5.90 -3.66
C HIS A 12 15.91 -5.13 -4.95
N VAL A 13 14.64 -5.03 -5.36
CA VAL A 13 14.26 -4.34 -6.57
C VAL A 13 14.54 -2.89 -6.25
N GLU A 14 15.58 -2.30 -6.85
CA GLU A 14 15.55 -0.87 -7.11
C GLU A 14 14.31 -0.62 -7.97
N LEU A 15 13.16 -0.36 -7.34
CA LEU A 15 11.87 -0.15 -8.02
C LEU A 15 11.92 1.08 -8.95
N MET A 16 13.02 1.85 -8.89
CA MET A 16 13.20 3.12 -9.57
C MET A 16 13.91 3.01 -10.94
N CYS A 17 14.56 1.89 -11.27
CA CYS A 17 15.45 1.82 -12.42
C CYS A 17 14.80 1.34 -13.73
N GLU A 18 13.61 1.83 -14.10
CA GLU A 18 13.03 1.55 -15.43
C GLU A 18 12.23 2.74 -16.01
N ALA A 19 12.85 3.92 -16.06
CA ALA A 19 12.26 5.15 -16.64
C ALA A 19 11.80 5.00 -18.12
N ASP A 20 12.30 3.98 -18.82
CA ASP A 20 12.01 3.67 -20.23
C ASP A 20 11.20 2.38 -20.45
N SER A 21 10.68 1.75 -19.38
CA SER A 21 9.81 0.58 -19.56
C SER A 21 8.53 0.97 -20.30
N HIS A 22 8.03 0.06 -21.14
CA HIS A 22 6.75 0.21 -21.83
C HIS A 22 5.61 0.52 -20.84
N GLN A 23 5.67 -0.01 -19.62
CA GLN A 23 4.69 0.21 -18.57
C GLN A 23 4.78 1.62 -17.96
N MET A 24 5.97 2.19 -17.78
CA MET A 24 6.11 3.61 -17.41
C MET A 24 5.63 4.54 -18.53
N GLN A 25 5.82 4.16 -19.79
CA GLN A 25 5.22 4.87 -20.92
C GLN A 25 3.68 4.76 -20.91
N ALA A 26 3.12 3.58 -20.65
CA ALA A 26 1.69 3.36 -20.50
C ALA A 26 1.10 4.21 -19.36
N ALA A 27 1.80 4.29 -18.22
CA ALA A 27 1.40 5.16 -17.12
C ALA A 27 1.30 6.63 -17.54
N ARG A 28 2.29 7.12 -18.31
CA ARG A 28 2.29 8.49 -18.85
C ARG A 28 1.26 8.72 -19.96
N LEU A 29 0.86 7.67 -20.69
CA LEU A 29 -0.25 7.76 -21.65
C LEU A 29 -1.61 7.91 -20.93
N ILE A 30 -1.76 7.31 -19.75
CA ILE A 30 -2.96 7.49 -18.92
C ILE A 30 -3.01 8.91 -18.35
N ASN A 31 -1.90 9.40 -17.78
CA ASN A 31 -1.78 10.78 -17.35
C ASN A 31 -0.35 11.32 -17.61
N PRO A 32 -0.17 12.31 -18.51
CA PRO A 32 1.16 12.81 -18.85
C PRO A 32 1.84 13.60 -17.73
N ALA A 33 1.08 14.02 -16.71
CA ALA A 33 1.58 14.69 -15.52
C ALA A 33 1.83 13.73 -14.35
N PHE A 34 1.73 12.42 -14.58
CA PHE A 34 2.12 11.41 -13.59
C PHE A 34 3.65 11.28 -13.51
N ARG A 35 4.15 11.21 -12.28
CA ARG A 35 5.51 10.76 -11.98
C ARG A 35 5.56 9.97 -10.68
N ILE A 36 6.64 9.20 -10.52
CA ILE A 36 6.98 8.57 -9.25
C ILE A 36 7.75 9.61 -8.40
N ALA A 37 7.40 9.68 -7.12
CA ALA A 37 8.05 10.53 -6.14
C ALA A 37 9.49 10.09 -5.89
N ASP A 38 10.38 11.04 -5.64
CA ASP A 38 11.75 10.82 -5.17
C ASP A 38 11.94 11.38 -3.74
N ARG A 39 13.16 11.31 -3.21
CA ARG A 39 13.46 11.73 -1.84
C ARG A 39 13.20 13.23 -1.59
N ASN A 40 13.27 14.07 -2.62
CA ASN A 40 12.99 15.50 -2.51
C ASN A 40 11.49 15.78 -2.33
N ASP A 41 10.61 14.81 -2.63
CA ASP A 41 9.17 14.96 -2.49
C ASP A 41 8.64 14.59 -1.10
N ILE A 42 9.49 14.07 -0.20
CA ILE A 42 9.08 13.59 1.12
C ILE A 42 8.29 14.66 1.89
N ASP A 43 8.73 15.92 1.86
CA ASP A 43 8.01 17.02 2.50
C ASP A 43 6.58 17.19 1.97
N THR A 44 6.41 17.14 0.64
CA THR A 44 5.10 17.25 -0.01
C THR A 44 4.22 16.05 0.31
N LEU A 45 4.77 14.84 0.26
CA LEU A 45 4.05 13.61 0.63
C LEU A 45 3.57 13.67 2.08
N CYS A 46 4.45 14.08 3.00
CA CYS A 46 4.12 14.27 4.41
C CYS A 46 2.98 15.27 4.61
N ALA A 47 3.03 16.44 3.95
CA ALA A 47 1.97 17.44 4.03
C ALA A 47 0.62 16.90 3.53
N LEU A 48 0.62 16.22 2.38
CA LEU A 48 -0.59 15.65 1.80
C LEU A 48 -1.13 14.47 2.61
N ARG A 49 -0.27 13.67 3.24
CA ARG A 49 -0.66 12.60 4.18
C ARG A 49 -1.33 13.17 5.43
N CYS A 50 -0.81 14.27 5.99
CA CYS A 50 -1.47 14.97 7.09
C CYS A 50 -2.86 15.48 6.68
N ALA A 51 -2.96 16.13 5.53
CA ALA A 51 -4.24 16.63 5.00
C ALA A 51 -5.25 15.50 4.77
N GLN A 52 -4.81 14.38 4.19
CA GLN A 52 -5.62 13.19 4.01
C GLN A 52 -6.12 12.63 5.35
N SER A 53 -5.24 12.52 6.35
CA SER A 53 -5.60 11.99 7.66
C SER A 53 -6.64 12.87 8.35
N LEU A 54 -6.44 14.19 8.34
CA LEU A 54 -7.41 15.14 8.88
C LEU A 54 -8.78 15.02 8.20
N GLU A 55 -8.80 14.91 6.87
CA GLU A 55 -10.05 14.87 6.12
C GLU A 55 -10.78 13.53 6.20
N TYR A 56 -10.10 12.42 5.92
CA TYR A 56 -10.75 11.11 5.73
C TYR A 56 -10.97 10.35 7.03
N TRP A 57 -10.19 10.66 8.06
CA TRP A 57 -10.32 10.01 9.37
C TRP A 57 -11.09 10.86 10.38
N GLY A 58 -11.58 12.04 9.96
CA GLY A 58 -12.37 12.92 10.81
C GLY A 58 -11.62 13.34 12.09
N MET A 59 -10.29 13.43 12.00
CA MET A 59 -9.44 13.79 13.12
C MET A 59 -9.74 15.24 13.53
N ASP A 60 -9.92 15.45 14.83
CA ASP A 60 -10.18 16.76 15.40
C ASP A 60 -8.88 17.50 15.79
N SER A 61 -9.00 18.64 16.47
CA SER A 61 -7.86 19.45 16.88
C SER A 61 -6.93 18.79 17.91
N SER A 62 -7.29 17.62 18.46
CA SER A 62 -6.40 16.82 19.32
C SER A 62 -5.41 15.96 18.53
N PHE A 63 -5.56 15.87 17.21
CA PHE A 63 -4.64 15.14 16.36
C PHE A 63 -3.27 15.81 16.33
N ASP A 64 -2.26 15.08 16.82
CA ASP A 64 -0.87 15.50 16.76
C ASP A 64 -0.34 15.32 15.33
N SER A 65 -0.70 16.28 14.47
CA SER A 65 -0.25 16.35 13.09
C SER A 65 1.27 16.44 12.96
N HIS A 66 1.95 16.98 13.98
CA HIS A 66 3.41 17.05 14.00
C HIS A 66 4.00 15.65 14.22
N ALA A 67 3.56 14.92 15.24
CA ALA A 67 4.01 13.55 15.48
C ALA A 67 3.71 12.63 14.30
N PHE A 68 2.51 12.75 13.71
CA PHE A 68 2.17 11.98 12.51
C PHE A 68 3.04 12.33 11.29
N ARG A 69 3.34 13.62 11.09
CA ARG A 69 4.27 14.08 10.04
C ARG A 69 5.65 13.45 10.24
N THR A 70 6.22 13.55 11.44
CA THR A 70 7.54 13.00 11.75
C THR A 70 7.59 11.48 11.57
N ALA A 71 6.55 10.76 12.00
CA ALA A 71 6.47 9.32 11.78
C ALA A 71 6.36 8.94 10.30
N THR A 72 5.61 9.73 9.52
CA THR A 72 5.48 9.54 8.06
C THR A 72 6.81 9.83 7.35
N GLU A 73 7.48 10.91 7.70
CA GLU A 73 8.79 11.30 7.17
C GLU A 73 9.83 10.20 7.41
N ALA A 74 9.98 9.76 8.66
CA ALA A 74 10.90 8.68 9.01
C ALA A 74 10.61 7.38 8.24
N TYR A 75 9.32 7.03 8.08
CA TYR A 75 8.94 5.87 7.27
C TYR A 75 9.36 6.04 5.81
N LEU A 76 9.10 7.20 5.19
CA LEU A 76 9.43 7.45 3.79
C LEU A 76 10.94 7.52 3.55
N GLU A 77 11.72 8.09 4.47
CA GLU A 77 13.19 8.12 4.35
C GLU A 77 13.80 6.73 4.24
N GLU A 78 13.25 5.76 4.98
CA GLU A 78 13.71 4.37 4.99
C GLU A 78 13.13 3.55 3.81
N ASN A 79 11.87 3.79 3.44
CA ASN A 79 11.08 2.85 2.63
C ASN A 79 10.74 3.34 1.21
N LEU A 80 10.85 4.64 0.91
CA LEU A 80 10.50 5.18 -0.40
C LEU A 80 11.46 4.66 -1.49
N GLY A 81 10.89 4.12 -2.56
CA GLY A 81 11.65 3.53 -3.67
C GLY A 81 12.10 2.08 -3.44
N THR A 82 11.89 1.53 -2.24
CA THR A 82 12.30 0.15 -1.88
C THR A 82 11.10 -0.71 -1.49
N ARG A 83 10.35 -0.29 -0.46
CA ARG A 83 9.18 -1.00 0.05
C ARG A 83 7.87 -0.36 -0.42
N ILE A 84 7.89 0.95 -0.65
CA ILE A 84 6.75 1.71 -1.16
C ILE A 84 7.16 2.63 -2.30
N LEU A 85 6.34 2.66 -3.35
CA LEU A 85 6.39 3.71 -4.36
C LEU A 85 5.29 4.72 -4.07
N PHE A 86 5.56 6.01 -4.30
CA PHE A 86 4.52 7.03 -4.32
C PHE A 86 4.38 7.59 -5.72
N GLY A 87 3.15 7.67 -6.19
CA GLY A 87 2.76 8.26 -7.45
C GLY A 87 2.17 9.64 -7.21
N MET A 88 2.55 10.59 -8.04
CA MET A 88 2.15 11.99 -7.95
C MET A 88 1.61 12.41 -9.33
N ILE A 89 0.44 13.04 -9.34
CA ILE A 89 -0.08 13.74 -10.52
C ILE A 89 0.07 15.22 -10.25
N GLU A 90 0.68 15.94 -11.20
CA GLU A 90 0.96 17.37 -11.09
C GLU A 90 0.08 18.21 -12.01
N GLN A 91 -0.17 19.45 -11.61
CA GLN A 91 -0.74 20.47 -12.47
C GLN A 91 0.05 21.76 -12.27
N GLY A 92 0.88 22.11 -13.27
CA GLY A 92 1.87 23.17 -13.09
C GLY A 92 2.93 22.77 -12.06
N SER A 93 3.07 23.55 -10.99
CA SER A 93 3.98 23.27 -9.87
C SER A 93 3.30 22.61 -8.67
N GLU A 94 2.00 22.28 -8.78
CA GLU A 94 1.23 21.74 -7.66
C GLU A 94 0.96 20.25 -7.84
N VAL A 95 1.07 19.51 -6.75
CA VAL A 95 0.75 18.08 -6.71
C VAL A 95 -0.72 17.94 -6.36
N VAL A 96 -1.51 17.54 -7.35
CA VAL A 96 -2.99 17.52 -7.27
C VAL A 96 -3.55 16.17 -6.84
N SER A 97 -2.76 15.10 -6.91
CA SER A 97 -3.18 13.79 -6.40
C SER A 97 -1.97 12.92 -6.04
N ILE A 98 -2.10 12.16 -4.95
CA ILE A 98 -1.11 11.17 -4.54
C ILE A 98 -1.75 9.82 -4.24
N SER A 99 -0.95 8.76 -4.39
CA SER A 99 -1.24 7.43 -3.89
C SER A 99 0.07 6.67 -3.73
N GLY A 100 0.10 5.65 -2.87
CA GLY A 100 1.25 4.77 -2.70
C GLY A 100 0.94 3.35 -3.17
N LEU A 101 1.96 2.65 -3.68
CA LEU A 101 1.94 1.21 -3.96
C LEU A 101 2.96 0.54 -3.04
N GLU A 102 2.48 -0.13 -2.01
CA GLU A 102 3.30 -0.82 -1.02
C GLU A 102 3.46 -2.30 -1.38
N MET A 103 4.71 -2.77 -1.48
CA MET A 103 5.00 -4.17 -1.78
C MET A 103 4.81 -5.01 -0.51
N ASN A 104 3.98 -6.04 -0.61
CA ASN A 104 3.57 -6.91 0.49
C ASN A 104 3.79 -8.38 0.11
N ASP A 105 5.07 -8.77 0.02
CA ASP A 105 5.43 -10.17 -0.20
C ASP A 105 4.90 -11.01 0.97
N ARG A 106 3.97 -11.91 0.67
CA ARG A 106 3.41 -12.81 1.67
C ARG A 106 4.25 -14.07 1.75
N LEU A 107 4.29 -14.64 2.96
CA LEU A 107 4.80 -16.00 3.11
C LEU A 107 4.01 -16.94 2.19
N PRO A 108 4.70 -17.84 1.47
CA PRO A 108 4.02 -18.81 0.62
C PRO A 108 2.99 -19.61 1.40
N ALA A 109 1.78 -19.72 0.85
CA ALA A 109 0.69 -20.49 1.41
C ALA A 109 0.32 -21.66 0.50
N ILE A 110 -0.30 -22.68 1.09
CA ILE A 110 -0.90 -23.77 0.34
C ILE A 110 -2.29 -23.31 -0.09
N GLY A 111 -2.53 -23.25 -1.41
CA GLY A 111 -3.84 -22.89 -1.98
C GLY A 111 -3.81 -21.64 -2.86
N GLY A 112 -3.18 -21.74 -4.02
CA GLY A 112 -3.47 -20.87 -5.17
C GLY A 112 -4.48 -21.54 -6.11
N GLN A 113 -5.19 -20.74 -6.93
CA GLN A 113 -6.00 -21.30 -8.01
C GLN A 113 -5.13 -22.15 -8.94
N GLY A 114 -5.42 -23.45 -9.05
CA GLY A 114 -4.77 -24.32 -10.05
C GLY A 114 -4.14 -25.62 -9.55
N GLY A 115 -4.26 -25.97 -8.26
CA GLY A 115 -4.01 -27.33 -7.78
C GLY A 115 -2.67 -27.54 -7.06
N GLY A 116 -2.77 -28.00 -5.81
CA GLY A 116 -1.76 -28.83 -5.13
C GLY A 116 -0.34 -28.28 -4.96
N GLY A 117 -0.09 -27.00 -5.18
CA GLY A 117 1.24 -26.37 -5.08
C GLY A 117 1.36 -25.31 -3.99
N PHE A 118 2.60 -25.04 -3.58
CA PHE A 118 2.94 -23.85 -2.79
C PHE A 118 2.81 -22.62 -3.70
N TYR A 119 2.02 -21.62 -3.29
CA TYR A 119 1.89 -20.36 -4.01
C TYR A 119 2.38 -19.23 -3.10
N ALA A 120 3.42 -18.54 -3.57
CA ALA A 120 3.90 -17.30 -2.98
C ALA A 120 3.25 -16.15 -3.75
N GLU A 121 2.07 -15.71 -3.30
CA GLU A 121 1.42 -14.56 -3.90
C GLU A 121 2.27 -13.31 -3.66
N ARG A 122 2.78 -12.72 -4.74
CA ARG A 122 3.41 -11.40 -4.66
C ARG A 122 2.33 -10.33 -4.62
N GLY A 123 2.01 -9.89 -3.41
CA GLY A 123 1.00 -8.87 -3.19
C GLY A 123 1.58 -7.45 -3.27
N ALA A 124 0.78 -6.50 -3.73
CA ALA A 124 0.99 -5.09 -3.48
C ALA A 124 -0.31 -4.44 -3.00
N THR A 125 -0.20 -3.41 -2.16
CA THR A 125 -1.36 -2.68 -1.63
C THR A 125 -1.30 -1.23 -2.07
N ILE A 126 -2.35 -0.78 -2.75
CA ILE A 126 -2.60 0.63 -3.00
C ILE A 126 -3.05 1.27 -1.69
N VAL A 127 -2.31 2.29 -1.26
CA VAL A 127 -2.52 3.03 -0.02
C VAL A 127 -2.55 4.53 -0.29
N SER A 128 -2.92 5.32 0.72
CA SER A 128 -2.76 6.78 0.71
C SER A 128 -3.41 7.50 -0.48
N CYS A 129 -4.52 6.96 -1.00
CA CYS A 129 -5.26 7.56 -2.10
C CYS A 129 -5.85 8.91 -1.69
N TYR A 130 -5.28 10.01 -2.19
CA TYR A 130 -5.72 11.36 -1.85
C TYR A 130 -5.69 12.31 -3.04
N THR A 131 -6.78 13.07 -3.18
CA THR A 131 -6.90 14.23 -4.07
C THR A 131 -7.47 15.35 -3.20
N PRO A 132 -6.75 16.48 -3.01
CA PRO A 132 -7.28 17.63 -2.28
C PRO A 132 -8.62 18.09 -2.88
N LYS A 133 -9.51 18.62 -2.03
CA LYS A 133 -10.92 18.85 -2.37
C LYS A 133 -11.09 19.78 -3.58
N GLU A 134 -10.26 20.81 -3.65
CA GLU A 134 -10.15 21.80 -4.71
C GLU A 134 -9.78 21.21 -6.08
N HIS A 135 -9.13 20.04 -6.13
CA HIS A 135 -8.71 19.38 -7.37
C HIS A 135 -9.60 18.18 -7.74
N ARG A 136 -10.66 17.88 -6.97
CA ARG A 136 -11.58 16.77 -7.27
C ARG A 136 -12.47 17.07 -8.48
N GLY A 137 -13.06 16.01 -9.03
CA GLY A 137 -13.93 16.08 -10.22
C GLY A 137 -13.22 15.87 -11.55
N HIS A 138 -11.89 15.76 -11.55
CA HIS A 138 -11.07 15.56 -12.75
C HIS A 138 -10.68 14.10 -13.02
N GLY A 139 -11.09 13.17 -12.16
CA GLY A 139 -10.82 11.74 -12.33
C GLY A 139 -9.39 11.31 -12.01
N TYR A 140 -8.54 12.18 -11.43
CA TYR A 140 -7.13 11.89 -11.15
C TYR A 140 -6.90 10.58 -10.38
N MET A 141 -7.71 10.29 -9.37
CA MET A 141 -7.56 9.06 -8.60
C MET A 141 -7.92 7.81 -9.43
N GLY A 142 -8.91 7.88 -10.32
CA GLY A 142 -9.21 6.77 -11.23
C GLY A 142 -8.03 6.49 -12.16
N GLN A 143 -7.47 7.55 -12.74
CA GLN A 143 -6.26 7.46 -13.57
C GLN A 143 -5.05 6.90 -12.78
N MET A 144 -4.89 7.30 -11.53
CA MET A 144 -3.84 6.78 -10.63
C MET A 144 -4.01 5.27 -10.38
N LEU A 145 -5.24 4.78 -10.20
CA LEU A 145 -5.50 3.34 -10.06
C LEU A 145 -5.16 2.57 -11.35
N ASP A 146 -5.50 3.11 -12.53
CA ASP A 146 -5.14 2.52 -13.82
C ASP A 146 -3.62 2.44 -14.03
N ILE A 147 -2.92 3.49 -13.59
CA ILE A 147 -1.46 3.53 -13.56
C ILE A 147 -0.91 2.46 -12.64
N TRP A 148 -1.43 2.33 -11.41
CA TRP A 148 -0.97 1.29 -10.48
C TRP A 148 -1.22 -0.12 -10.99
N MET A 149 -2.33 -0.39 -11.67
CA MET A 149 -2.56 -1.69 -12.31
C MET A 149 -1.53 -1.98 -13.41
N SER A 150 -1.20 -0.97 -14.21
CA SER A 150 -0.18 -1.08 -15.26
C SER A 150 1.22 -1.36 -14.67
N LEU A 151 1.57 -0.67 -13.58
CA LEU A 151 2.86 -0.84 -12.90
C LEU A 151 2.93 -2.13 -12.07
N ALA A 152 1.83 -2.56 -11.46
CA ALA A 152 1.76 -3.86 -10.78
C ALA A 152 2.14 -5.01 -11.72
N THR A 153 1.70 -4.93 -12.98
CA THR A 153 2.09 -5.89 -14.03
C THR A 153 3.60 -5.85 -14.32
N LEU A 154 4.20 -4.65 -14.39
CA LEU A 154 5.65 -4.50 -14.54
C LEU A 154 6.40 -5.18 -13.39
N PHE A 155 5.91 -4.98 -12.17
CA PHE A 155 6.53 -5.51 -10.97
C PHE A 155 6.24 -6.99 -10.73
N ASN A 156 5.56 -7.69 -11.64
CA ASN A 156 5.13 -9.08 -11.48
C ASN A 156 4.35 -9.29 -10.16
N VAL A 157 3.47 -8.35 -9.84
CA VAL A 157 2.52 -8.47 -8.72
C VAL A 157 1.39 -9.39 -9.16
N ASP A 158 1.13 -10.41 -8.37
CA ASP A 158 0.07 -11.38 -8.59
C ASP A 158 -1.30 -10.88 -8.13
N ALA A 159 -1.31 -10.10 -7.05
CA ALA A 159 -2.54 -9.60 -6.43
C ALA A 159 -2.37 -8.15 -5.97
N LEU A 160 -3.29 -7.31 -6.42
CA LEU A 160 -3.35 -5.90 -6.06
C LEU A 160 -4.48 -5.69 -5.05
N TYR A 161 -4.10 -5.25 -3.86
CA TYR A 161 -5.01 -4.90 -2.78
C TYR A 161 -5.22 -3.39 -2.76
N LEU A 162 -6.34 -2.93 -2.22
CA LEU A 162 -6.59 -1.52 -1.96
C LEU A 162 -7.04 -1.36 -0.51
N GLU A 163 -6.36 -0.50 0.24
CA GLU A 163 -6.73 -0.16 1.61
C GLU A 163 -7.22 1.28 1.67
N SER A 164 -8.49 1.46 2.05
CA SER A 164 -9.09 2.79 2.15
C SER A 164 -10.21 2.82 3.17
N HIS A 165 -10.22 3.88 3.98
CA HIS A 165 -11.33 4.25 4.87
C HIS A 165 -12.32 5.23 4.22
N ASN A 166 -12.04 5.68 2.99
CA ASN A 166 -12.93 6.56 2.23
C ASN A 166 -13.97 5.73 1.45
N PRO A 167 -15.28 5.86 1.73
CA PRO A 167 -16.33 5.09 1.05
C PRO A 167 -16.42 5.35 -0.47
N SER A 168 -16.03 6.53 -0.93
CA SER A 168 -16.00 6.83 -2.37
C SER A 168 -14.87 6.07 -3.07
N MET A 169 -13.73 5.88 -2.39
CA MET A 169 -12.65 5.04 -2.90
C MET A 169 -13.01 3.55 -2.91
N GLN A 170 -13.73 3.07 -1.90
CA GLN A 170 -14.20 1.69 -1.87
C GLN A 170 -15.14 1.40 -3.05
N ARG A 171 -16.13 2.28 -3.30
CA ARG A 171 -17.03 2.17 -4.46
C ARG A 171 -16.29 2.27 -5.81
N MET A 172 -15.28 3.12 -5.90
CA MET A 172 -14.43 3.22 -7.09
C MET A 172 -13.66 1.91 -7.32
N ALA A 173 -13.08 1.33 -6.27
CA ALA A 173 -12.38 0.05 -6.35
C ALA A 173 -13.33 -1.08 -6.77
N GLU A 174 -14.51 -1.18 -6.18
CA GLU A 174 -15.53 -2.17 -6.56
C GLU A 174 -15.92 -2.04 -8.04
N SER A 175 -16.12 -0.81 -8.52
CA SER A 175 -16.42 -0.54 -9.93
C SER A 175 -15.25 -0.92 -10.85
N GLY A 176 -14.02 -0.87 -10.33
CA GLY A 176 -12.78 -1.31 -11.00
C GLY A 176 -12.51 -2.82 -10.88
N GLY A 177 -13.44 -3.62 -10.34
CA GLY A 177 -13.31 -5.07 -10.26
C GLY A 177 -12.63 -5.59 -9.00
N TYR A 178 -12.34 -4.74 -8.01
CA TYR A 178 -11.85 -5.20 -6.72
C TYR A 178 -12.98 -5.90 -5.96
N HIS A 179 -12.64 -6.96 -5.23
CA HIS A 179 -13.56 -7.68 -4.36
C HIS A 179 -13.05 -7.64 -2.92
N GLN A 180 -13.97 -7.60 -1.96
CA GLN A 180 -13.61 -7.68 -0.54
C GLN A 180 -13.09 -9.08 -0.22
N VAL A 181 -11.85 -9.17 0.30
CA VAL A 181 -11.16 -10.46 0.54
C VAL A 181 -10.73 -10.70 1.99
N SER A 182 -10.92 -9.75 2.91
CA SER A 182 -10.52 -9.97 4.32
C SER A 182 -11.29 -9.15 5.33
N SER A 183 -11.65 -9.79 6.44
CA SER A 183 -12.12 -9.19 7.70
C SER A 183 -11.09 -9.51 8.80
N LYS A 184 -9.91 -8.88 8.74
CA LYS A 184 -8.86 -9.12 9.74
C LYS A 184 -9.32 -8.65 11.13
N TYR A 185 -8.96 -9.41 12.16
CA TYR A 185 -9.12 -9.00 13.54
C TYR A 185 -7.87 -8.23 13.99
N LYS A 186 -8.05 -7.04 14.57
CA LYS A 186 -6.97 -6.24 15.17
C LYS A 186 -7.04 -6.37 16.69
N LEU A 187 -5.96 -6.82 17.31
CA LEU A 187 -5.74 -6.69 18.76
C LEU A 187 -4.76 -5.53 18.98
N SER A 188 -5.20 -4.45 19.61
CA SER A 188 -4.31 -3.37 20.02
C SER A 188 -3.52 -3.81 21.26
N LEU A 189 -2.18 -3.81 21.17
CA LEU A 189 -1.28 -4.15 22.28
C LEU A 189 -0.84 -2.91 23.07
N GLU A 190 -1.77 -1.98 23.32
CA GLU A 190 -1.49 -0.81 24.16
C GLU A 190 -1.05 -1.30 25.56
N GLY A 191 0.21 -1.05 25.90
CA GLY A 191 0.80 -1.49 27.18
C GLY A 191 1.41 -2.89 27.18
N GLY A 192 1.99 -3.37 26.07
CA GLY A 192 2.65 -4.69 25.94
C GLY A 192 3.66 -5.11 27.04
N ILE A 193 4.03 -4.20 27.95
CA ILE A 193 4.71 -4.50 29.22
C ILE A 193 3.84 -5.42 30.11
N SER A 194 2.51 -5.31 30.07
CA SER A 194 1.57 -6.12 30.86
C SER A 194 1.50 -7.58 30.39
N TYR A 195 1.59 -7.84 29.09
CA TYR A 195 1.48 -9.21 28.55
C TYR A 195 2.69 -10.09 28.92
N ALA A 196 3.89 -9.49 28.97
CA ALA A 196 5.08 -10.16 29.49
C ALA A 196 4.98 -10.50 30.99
N GLN A 197 4.21 -9.72 31.76
CA GLN A 197 3.95 -9.99 33.18
C GLN A 197 2.87 -11.05 33.41
N THR A 198 1.96 -11.26 32.46
CA THR A 198 0.89 -12.29 32.55
C THR A 198 1.31 -13.68 32.08
N LEU A 199 2.42 -13.79 31.33
CA LEU A 199 3.02 -15.08 30.95
C LEU A 199 3.54 -15.89 32.14
N GLY A 200 3.64 -15.28 33.33
CA GLY A 200 3.93 -15.98 34.58
C GLY A 200 2.70 -16.58 35.29
N THR A 201 1.47 -16.27 34.85
CA THR A 201 0.25 -16.59 35.63
C THR A 201 -0.99 -17.01 34.82
N SER A 202 -0.92 -17.10 33.50
CA SER A 202 -2.11 -17.39 32.69
C SER A 202 -2.20 -18.86 32.29
N GLU A 203 -2.98 -19.63 33.06
CA GLU A 203 -3.72 -20.78 32.55
C GLU A 203 -4.55 -20.34 31.33
N ARG A 204 -4.10 -20.67 30.12
CA ARG A 204 -4.87 -20.85 28.88
C ARG A 204 -3.83 -21.16 27.81
N ILE A 205 -3.85 -22.32 27.17
CA ILE A 205 -4.94 -22.77 26.31
C ILE A 205 -5.08 -24.30 26.45
N GLU A 206 -6.15 -24.76 27.13
CA GLU A 206 -6.71 -26.09 26.86
C GLU A 206 -7.54 -25.99 25.57
N LEU A 207 -6.86 -26.06 24.43
CA LEU A 207 -7.47 -26.51 23.17
C LEU A 207 -7.19 -28.01 23.08
N ASP A 208 -7.89 -28.80 23.89
CA ASP A 208 -8.16 -30.23 23.62
C ASP A 208 -9.11 -30.79 24.68
N ALA A 209 -10.39 -30.41 24.57
CA ALA A 209 -11.49 -31.15 25.19
C ALA A 209 -12.75 -30.99 24.34
N ARG A 210 -12.65 -31.35 23.05
CA ARG A 210 -13.75 -31.79 22.16
C ARG A 210 -13.20 -31.97 20.74
N SER A 211 -12.77 -33.20 20.44
CA SER A 211 -12.82 -33.86 19.13
C SER A 211 -12.64 -35.35 19.36
#